data_AF-A0A7Y2U7J5-F1
#
_entry.id   AF-A0A7Y2U7J5-F1
#
_cell.length_a   1.000
_cell.length_b   1.000
_cell.length_c   1.000
_cell.angle_alpha   90.00
_cell.angle_beta   90.00
_cell.angle_gamma   90.00
#
_symmetry.space_group_name_H-M   'P 1'
#
loop_
_entity.id
_entity.type
_entity.pdbx_description
1 polymer ?
#
loop_
_entity_poly.entity_id
_entity_poly.type
_entity_poly.pdbx_seq_one_letter_code
_entity_poly.pdbx_strand_id
1 'polypeptide(L)' 'VEVNVEKDEPLKRELASFVECTRQGSTPEVSGQQGAAALDLALEITNMISKAPPAASL' A
#
# COMPACT_ATOMS: atom_id res chain seq x y z
N VAL A 1 -8.62 -8.90 -5.78
CA VAL A 1 -7.40 -9.70 -5.96
C VAL A 1 -6.62 -9.59 -4.67
N GLU A 2 -6.27 -10.72 -4.07
CA GLU A 2 -5.47 -10.77 -2.86
C GLU A 2 -4.00 -10.52 -3.21
N VAL A 3 -3.32 -9.65 -2.47
CA VAL A 3 -1.89 -9.32 -2.68
C VAL A 3 -1.11 -10.00 -1.57
N ASN A 4 -0.20 -10.91 -1.92
CA ASN A 4 0.59 -11.64 -0.94
C ASN A 4 1.78 -10.79 -0.47
N VAL A 5 1.80 -10.46 0.83
CA VAL A 5 2.87 -9.62 1.40
C VAL A 5 3.90 -10.52 2.08
N GLU A 6 4.99 -10.85 1.38
CA GLU A 6 6.11 -11.58 2.01
C GLU A 6 6.88 -10.67 2.97
N LYS A 7 7.36 -11.24 4.07
CA LYS A 7 8.13 -10.54 5.11
C LYS A 7 9.63 -10.73 4.89
N ASP A 8 10.23 -9.80 4.16
CA ASP A 8 11.69 -9.63 3.99
C ASP A 8 11.95 -8.10 3.93
N GLU A 9 13.19 -7.66 3.67
CA GLU A 9 13.53 -6.23 3.52
C GLU A 9 12.65 -5.55 2.44
N PRO A 10 11.71 -4.66 2.82
CA PRO A 10 10.66 -4.20 1.91
C PRO A 10 11.20 -3.45 0.70
N LEU A 11 12.09 -2.47 0.93
CA LEU A 11 12.64 -1.62 -0.13
C LEU A 11 13.43 -2.44 -1.16
N LYS A 12 14.21 -3.41 -0.71
CA LYS A 12 14.97 -4.29 -1.60
C LYS A 12 14.04 -5.10 -2.52
N ARG A 13 12.94 -5.62 -1.98
CA ARG A 13 11.94 -6.38 -2.77
C ARG A 13 11.20 -5.49 -3.75
N GLU A 14 10.79 -4.29 -3.33
CA GLU A 14 10.13 -3.32 -4.21
C GLU A 14 11.02 -2.95 -5.41
N LEU A 15 12.31 -2.67 -5.16
CA LEU A 15 13.26 -2.36 -6.24
C LEU A 15 13.50 -3.55 -7.17
N ALA A 16 13.62 -4.76 -6.62
CA ALA A 16 13.78 -5.97 -7.44
C ALA A 16 12.54 -6.22 -8.33
N SER A 17 11.34 -6.10 -7.78
CA SER A 17 10.07 -6.24 -8.51
C SER A 17 9.93 -5.19 -9.60
N PHE A 18 10.26 -3.93 -9.30
CA PHE A 18 10.23 -2.83 -10.27
C PHE A 18 11.16 -3.07 -11.46
N VAL A 19 12.42 -3.47 -11.21
CA VAL A 19 13.38 -3.76 -12.27
C VAL A 19 12.92 -4.93 -13.13
N GLU A 20 12.36 -5.98 -12.53
CA GLU A 20 11.87 -7.13 -13.27
C GLU A 20 10.67 -6.77 -14.16
N CYS A 21 9.70 -6.03 -13.63
CA CYS A 21 8.56 -5.56 -14.42
C CYS A 21 9.01 -4.69 -15.59
N THR A 22 9.96 -3.78 -15.35
CA THR A 22 10.52 -2.92 -16.40
C THR A 22 11.25 -3.73 -17.47
N ARG A 23 12.03 -4.73 -17.06
CA ARG A 23 12.80 -5.58 -17.97
C ARG A 23 11.89 -6.44 -18.85
N GLN A 24 10.83 -7.00 -18.27
CA GLN A 24 9.90 -7.89 -18.96
C GLN A 24 8.78 -7.15 -19.70
N GLY A 25 8.55 -5.87 -19.40
CA GLY A 25 7.37 -5.14 -19.84
C GLY A 25 6.07 -5.71 -19.25
N SER A 26 6.16 -6.35 -18.07
CA SER A 26 5.02 -6.96 -17.41
C SER A 26 4.24 -5.94 -16.56
N THR A 27 2.97 -6.23 -16.31
CA THR A 27 2.13 -5.42 -15.43
C THR A 27 2.53 -5.66 -13.98
N PRO A 28 2.76 -4.61 -13.17
CA PRO A 28 3.07 -4.77 -11.75
C PRO A 28 1.89 -5.41 -10.99
N GLU A 29 2.20 -6.14 -9.92
CA GLU A 29 1.18 -6.76 -9.05
C GLU A 29 0.19 -5.75 -8.46
N VAL A 30 0.66 -4.53 -8.20
CA VAL A 30 -0.13 -3.38 -7.78
C VAL A 30 0.01 -2.28 -8.83
N SER A 31 -1.10 -1.91 -9.48
CA SER A 31 -1.14 -0.81 -10.43
C SER A 31 -1.12 0.56 -9.75
N GLY A 32 -0.83 1.61 -10.51
CA GLY A 32 -0.92 2.99 -10.02
C GLY A 32 -2.32 3.35 -9.51
N GLN A 33 -3.37 2.88 -10.17
CA GLN A 33 -4.75 3.09 -9.73
C GLN A 33 -5.04 2.37 -8.41
N GLN A 34 -4.54 1.15 -8.22
CA GLN A 34 -4.68 0.43 -6.96
C GLN A 34 -3.93 1.14 -5.82
N GLY A 35 -2.73 1.64 -6.09
CA GLY A 35 -1.96 2.45 -5.14
C GLY A 35 -2.68 3.73 -4.74
N ALA A 36 -3.25 4.46 -5.70
CA ALA A 36 -4.03 5.66 -5.45
C ALA A 36 -5.28 5.37 -4.60
N ALA A 37 -6.04 4.32 -4.93
CA ALA A 37 -7.21 3.92 -4.15
C ALA A 37 -6.85 3.50 -2.71
N ALA A 38 -5.71 2.83 -2.53
CA ALA A 38 -5.21 2.48 -1.20
C ALA A 38 -4.83 3.73 -0.39
N LEU A 39 -4.22 4.73 -1.03
CA LEU A 39 -3.91 6.02 -0.39
C LEU A 39 -5.18 6.77 0.01
N ASP A 40 -6.17 6.85 -0.87
CA ASP A 40 -7.46 7.51 -0.57
C ASP A 40 -8.14 6.87 0.65
N LEU A 41 -8.15 5.54 0.71
CA LEU A 41 -8.67 4.80 1.86
C LEU A 41 -7.88 5.10 3.15
N ALA A 42 -6.54 5.16 3.07
CA ALA A 42 -5.71 5.49 4.23
C ALA A 42 -5.99 6.91 4.76
N LEU A 43 -6.22 7.87 3.86
CA LEU A 43 -6.62 9.24 4.23
C LEU A 43 -8.01 9.27 4.86
N GLU A 44 -8.97 8.50 4.35
CA GLU A 44 -10.30 8.36 4.95
C GLU A 44 -10.20 7.84 6.38
N ILE A 45 -9.45 6.77 6.60
CA ILE A 45 -9.20 6.20 7.94
C ILE A 45 -8.56 7.23 8.87
N THR A 46 -7.54 7.94 8.39
CA THR A 46 -6.85 8.98 9.15
C THR A 46 -7.81 10.10 9.57
N ASN A 47 -8.70 10.52 8.67
CA ASN A 47 -9.74 11.51 8.95
C ASN A 47 -10.76 11.01 9.99
N MET A 48 -11.16 9.74 9.92
CA MET A 48 -12.03 9.13 10.93
C MET A 48 -11.38 9.11 12.31
N ILE A 49 -10.12 8.70 12.40
CA ILE A 49 -9.35 8.69 13.66
C ILE A 49 -9.22 10.10 14.23
N SER A 50 -8.95 11.09 13.38
CA SER A 50 -8.76 12.49 13.81
C SER A 50 -10.04 13.14 14.32
N LYS A 51 -11.20 12.72 13.81
CA LYS A 51 -12.53 13.21 14.23
C LYS A 51 -13.13 12.41 15.39
N ALA A 52 -12.60 11.22 15.66
CA ALA A 52 -13.03 10.45 16.80
C ALA A 52 -12.70 11.24 18.08
N PRO A 53 -13.64 11.37 19.02
CA PRO A 53 -13.29 11.88 20.35
C PRO A 53 -12.18 11.00 20.93
N PRO A 54 -11.24 11.55 21.72
CA PRO A 54 -10.25 10.72 22.40
C PRO A 54 -11.01 9.62 23.11
N ALA A 55 -10.67 8.36 22.82
CA ALA A 55 -11.27 7.20 23.45
C ALA A 55 -11.29 7.50 24.95
N ALA A 56 -12.50 7.61 25.51
CA ALA A 56 -12.70 8.04 26.88
C ALA A 56 -11.74 7.25 27.76
N SER A 57 -11.07 7.99 28.66
CA SER A 57 -10.27 7.51 29.76
C SER A 57 -10.65 6.08 30.17
N LEU A 58 -9.75 5.14 29.91
CA LEU A 58 -9.64 3.88 30.64
C LEU A 58 -8.32 3.89 31.38
#